data_AF-A0A4R7I3Z4-F1
#
_entry.id   AF-A0A4R7I3Z4-F1
#
_cell.length_a   1.000
_cell.length_b   1.000
_cell.length_c   1.000
_cell.angle_alpha   90.00
_cell.angle_beta   90.00
_cell.angle_gamma   90.00
#
_symmetry.space_group_name_H-M   'P 1'
#
loop_
_entity.id
_entity.type
_entity.pdbx_description
1 polymer ?
#
loop_
_entity_poly.entity_id
_entity_poly.type
_entity_poly.pdbx_seq_one_letter_code
_entity_poly.pdbx_strand_id
1 'polypeptide(L)'
;MPRRRIGRPGLVGTMARTAVVAGTANATVGAMNRRQANKQQAAYEQQAQQAQLAELQAQQAAAAAAPPPPPPPAPAAGGSDLMAELQQLGDMKNAGLLTDDEFAAAKAKLLA
;
A
#
# COMPACT_ATOMS: atom_id res chain seq x y z
N MET A 1 -83.17 32.45 1.84
CA MET A 1 -81.71 32.18 1.77
C MET A 1 -81.09 32.34 3.15
N PRO A 2 -80.69 31.27 3.87
CA PRO A 2 -79.88 31.43 5.07
C PRO A 2 -78.38 31.31 4.73
N ARG A 3 -77.62 32.37 5.01
CA ARG A 3 -76.16 32.40 4.93
C ARG A 3 -75.55 31.59 6.08
N ARG A 4 -74.95 30.45 5.78
CA ARG A 4 -74.15 29.66 6.74
C ARG A 4 -72.82 30.37 7.02
N ARG A 5 -72.53 30.61 8.31
CA ARG A 5 -71.28 31.21 8.79
C ARG A 5 -70.12 30.23 8.59
N ILE A 6 -69.16 30.61 7.76
CA ILE A 6 -67.80 30.05 7.75
C ILE A 6 -66.97 30.96 8.65
N GLY A 7 -66.35 30.44 9.70
CA GLY A 7 -65.46 31.28 10.51
C GLY A 7 -65.12 30.86 11.93
N ARG A 8 -65.02 29.56 12.24
CA ARG A 8 -64.27 29.16 13.45
C ARG A 8 -63.33 28.00 13.09
N PRO A 9 -62.00 28.22 13.08
CA PRO A 9 -61.06 27.11 12.98
C PRO A 9 -61.27 26.24 14.22
N GLY A 10 -61.80 25.03 14.00
CA GLY A 10 -62.02 24.07 15.08
C GLY A 10 -60.69 23.58 15.65
N LEU A 11 -60.71 23.17 16.91
CA LEU A 11 -59.58 22.55 17.63
C LEU A 11 -58.92 21.38 16.86
N VAL A 12 -59.70 20.74 15.98
CA VAL A 12 -59.23 19.69 15.06
C VAL A 12 -58.25 20.23 14.02
N GLY A 13 -58.47 21.43 13.49
CA GLY A 13 -57.57 22.06 12.52
C GLY A 13 -56.24 22.50 13.14
N THR A 14 -56.25 22.89 14.42
CA THR A 14 -55.03 23.27 15.15
C THR A 14 -54.19 22.07 15.54
N MET A 15 -54.80 20.95 15.95
CA MET A 15 -54.05 19.71 16.26
C MET A 15 -53.49 19.02 15.01
N ALA A 16 -54.22 19.05 13.89
CA ALA A 16 -53.70 18.53 12.62
C ALA A 16 -52.47 19.32 12.13
N ARG A 17 -52.44 20.64 12.34
CA ARG A 17 -51.34 21.50 11.89
C ARG A 17 -50.07 21.33 12.73
N THR A 18 -50.19 21.08 14.04
CA THR A 18 -49.04 20.76 14.89
C THR A 18 -48.47 19.37 14.59
N ALA A 19 -49.30 18.37 14.28
CA ALA A 19 -48.82 17.05 13.88
C ALA A 19 -47.98 17.08 12.59
N VAL A 20 -48.39 17.87 11.59
CA VAL A 20 -47.64 18.03 10.32
C VAL A 20 -46.33 18.80 10.53
N VAL A 21 -46.36 19.89 11.30
CA VAL A 21 -45.16 20.70 11.58
C VAL A 21 -44.16 19.94 12.46
N ALA A 22 -44.62 19.19 13.46
CA ALA A 22 -43.78 18.33 14.28
C ALA A 22 -43.23 17.12 13.50
N GLY A 23 -44.02 16.54 12.59
CA GLY A 23 -43.61 15.42 11.73
C GLY A 23 -42.47 15.78 10.77
N THR A 24 -42.45 17.01 10.24
CA THR A 24 -41.36 17.49 9.39
C THR A 24 -40.12 17.94 10.16
N ALA A 25 -40.29 18.39 11.42
CA ALA A 25 -39.17 18.79 12.29
C ALA A 25 -38.32 17.58 12.73
N ASN A 26 -38.93 16.42 12.99
CA ASN A 26 -38.18 15.20 13.30
C ASN A 26 -37.44 14.62 12.07
N ALA A 27 -37.99 14.80 10.87
CA ALA A 27 -37.36 14.32 9.64
C ALA A 27 -36.07 15.10 9.31
N THR A 28 -36.05 16.41 9.53
CA THR A 28 -34.87 17.25 9.27
C THR A 28 -33.80 17.11 10.35
N VAL A 29 -34.19 17.00 11.63
CA VAL A 29 -33.24 16.73 12.73
C VAL A 29 -32.62 15.33 12.59
N GLY A 30 -33.40 14.32 12.20
CA GLY A 30 -32.90 12.98 11.91
C GLY A 30 -31.93 12.94 10.71
N ALA A 31 -32.13 13.79 9.71
CA ALA A 31 -31.25 13.93 8.55
C ALA A 31 -29.95 14.68 8.90
N MET A 32 -30.01 15.74 9.71
CA MET A 32 -28.82 16.46 10.18
C MET A 32 -27.99 15.62 11.15
N ASN A 33 -28.61 14.89 12.07
CA ASN A 33 -27.92 13.96 12.97
C ASN A 33 -27.22 12.85 12.19
N ARG A 34 -27.87 12.25 11.17
CA ARG A 34 -27.23 11.28 10.28
C ARG A 34 -26.08 11.89 9.50
N ARG A 35 -26.22 13.13 9.03
CA ARG A 35 -25.14 13.82 8.30
C ARG A 35 -23.96 14.17 9.21
N GLN A 36 -24.19 14.55 10.45
CA GLN A 36 -23.15 14.76 11.45
C GLN A 36 -22.48 13.45 11.86
N ALA A 37 -23.24 12.38 12.09
CA ALA A 37 -22.71 11.06 12.40
C ALA A 37 -21.82 10.53 11.25
N ASN A 38 -22.29 10.62 10.00
CA ASN A 38 -21.50 10.22 8.83
C ASN A 38 -20.24 11.08 8.66
N LYS A 39 -20.31 12.40 8.94
CA LYS A 39 -19.13 13.28 8.91
C LYS A 39 -18.11 12.91 9.99
N GLN A 40 -18.57 12.56 11.19
CA GLN A 40 -17.68 12.11 12.26
C GLN A 40 -17.03 10.79 11.89
N GLN A 41 -17.80 9.81 11.40
CA GLN A 41 -17.27 8.53 10.91
C GLN A 41 -16.22 8.73 9.81
N ALA A 42 -16.52 9.55 8.80
CA ALA A 42 -15.58 9.86 7.73
C ALA A 42 -14.30 10.56 8.24
N ALA A 43 -14.41 11.45 9.24
CA ALA A 43 -13.26 12.10 9.85
C ALA A 43 -12.39 11.09 10.62
N TYR A 44 -13.00 10.17 11.37
CA TYR A 44 -12.28 9.08 12.06
C TYR A 44 -11.57 8.15 11.08
N GLU A 45 -12.24 7.76 9.99
CA GLU A 45 -11.64 6.91 8.95
C GLU A 45 -10.46 7.60 8.26
N GLN A 46 -10.57 8.90 7.94
CA GLN A 46 -9.46 9.65 7.36
C GLN A 46 -8.26 9.76 8.32
N GLN A 47 -8.53 9.97 9.61
CA GLN A 47 -7.47 10.07 10.61
C GLN A 47 -6.79 8.72 10.83
N ALA A 48 -7.54 7.62 10.82
CA ALA A 48 -7.00 6.26 10.90
C ALA A 48 -6.13 5.92 9.68
N GLN A 49 -6.58 6.27 8.47
CA GLN A 49 -5.80 6.05 7.25
C GLN A 49 -4.49 6.86 7.24
N GLN A 50 -4.53 8.12 7.69
CA GLN A 50 -3.31 8.93 7.80
C GLN A 50 -2.33 8.36 8.82
N ALA A 51 -2.82 7.91 9.99
CA ALA A 51 -1.96 7.29 11.00
C ALA A 51 -1.28 6.03 10.45
N GLN A 52 -2.04 5.19 9.73
CA GLN A 52 -1.52 3.95 9.15
C GLN A 52 -0.47 4.21 8.06
N LEU A 53 -0.68 5.22 7.20
CA LEU A 53 0.32 5.64 6.21
C LEU A 53 1.60 6.19 6.86
N ALA A 54 1.46 7.00 7.90
CA ALA A 54 2.60 7.55 8.63
C ALA A 54 3.44 6.46 9.29
N GLU A 55 2.80 5.45 9.87
CA GLU A 55 3.49 4.32 10.49
C GLU A 55 4.21 3.44 9.47
N LEU A 56 3.59 3.19 8.31
CA LEU A 56 4.24 2.48 7.21
C LEU A 56 5.47 3.22 6.69
N GLN A 57 5.37 4.54 6.54
CA GLN A 57 6.49 5.38 6.11
C GLN A 57 7.62 5.40 7.14
N ALA A 58 7.30 5.42 8.43
CA ALA A 58 8.29 5.34 9.50
C ALA A 58 9.04 3.99 9.51
N GLN A 59 8.34 2.88 9.30
CA GLN A 59 8.97 1.56 9.18
C GLN A 59 9.89 1.47 7.95
N GLN A 60 9.49 2.05 6.83
CA GLN A 60 10.32 2.08 5.62
C GLN A 60 11.59 2.91 5.80
N ALA A 61 11.49 4.05 6.50
CA ALA A 61 12.64 4.89 6.82
C ALA A 61 13.63 4.20 7.78
N ALA A 62 13.13 3.43 8.76
CA ALA A 62 13.98 2.68 9.69
C ALA A 62 14.76 1.55 8.99
N ALA A 63 14.16 0.88 7.99
CA ALA A 63 14.82 -0.17 7.23
C ALA A 63 15.96 0.36 6.32
N ALA A 64 15.88 1.61 5.88
CA ALA A 64 16.88 2.22 4.99
C ALA A 64 18.15 2.70 5.73
N ALA A 65 18.14 2.77 7.07
CA ALA A 65 19.27 3.23 7.88
C ALA A 65 20.19 2.09 8.36
N ALA A 66 20.00 0.85 7.89
CA ALA A 66 20.91 -0.24 8.19
C ALA A 66 22.31 0.04 7.59
N PRO A 67 23.40 -0.03 8.38
CA PRO A 67 24.74 0.14 7.86
C PRO A 67 25.02 -0.93 6.80
N PRO A 68 25.73 -0.59 5.70
CA PRO A 68 26.07 -1.56 4.68
C PRO A 68 26.85 -2.72 5.32
N PRO A 69 26.54 -3.99 4.96
CA PRO A 69 27.32 -5.12 5.43
C PRO A 69 28.80 -4.92 5.06
N PRO A 70 29.75 -5.34 5.91
CA PRO A 70 31.16 -5.27 5.57
C PRO A 70 31.39 -5.98 4.23
N PRO A 71 32.27 -5.43 3.35
CA PRO A 71 32.54 -6.05 2.06
C PRO A 71 33.01 -7.49 2.29
N PRO A 72 32.52 -8.46 1.50
CA PRO A 72 32.99 -9.84 1.59
C PRO A 72 34.52 -9.85 1.37
N PRO A 73 35.26 -10.71 2.08
CA PRO A 73 36.69 -10.86 1.85
C PRO A 73 36.91 -11.18 0.36
N ALA A 74 37.70 -10.36 -0.31
CA ALA A 74 38.10 -10.60 -1.69
C ALA A 74 38.76 -11.99 -1.76
N PRO A 75 38.43 -12.83 -2.76
CA PRO A 75 39.18 -14.04 -3.02
C PRO A 75 40.65 -13.66 -3.17
N ALA A 76 41.53 -14.41 -2.50
CA ALA A 76 42.96 -14.23 -2.61
C ALA A 76 43.41 -14.54 -4.04
N ALA A 77 43.33 -13.54 -4.92
CA ALA A 77 43.75 -13.66 -6.29
C ALA A 77 45.27 -13.83 -6.34
N GLY A 78 45.70 -14.89 -7.02
CA GLY A 78 47.04 -14.96 -7.58
C GLY A 78 47.85 -16.17 -7.15
N GLY A 79 47.45 -17.36 -7.62
CA GLY A 79 48.34 -18.53 -7.64
C GLY A 79 47.60 -19.85 -7.72
N SER A 80 46.74 -20.13 -6.73
CA SER A 80 45.96 -21.37 -6.68
C SER A 80 44.81 -21.39 -7.68
N ASP A 81 44.15 -20.25 -7.90
CA ASP A 81 42.99 -20.16 -8.80
C ASP A 81 43.38 -20.38 -10.26
N LEU A 82 44.52 -19.84 -10.71
CA LEU A 82 45.01 -20.07 -12.08
C LEU A 82 45.28 -21.56 -12.36
N MET A 83 45.86 -22.28 -11.40
CA MET A 83 46.07 -23.72 -11.55
C MET A 83 44.75 -24.51 -11.51
N ALA A 84 43.81 -24.10 -10.65
CA ALA A 84 42.48 -24.71 -10.60
C ALA A 84 41.70 -24.49 -11.91
N GLU A 85 41.76 -23.31 -12.50
CA GLU A 85 41.14 -22.97 -13.79
C GLU A 85 41.78 -23.75 -14.95
N LEU A 86 43.13 -23.87 -14.97
CA LEU A 86 43.83 -24.70 -15.96
C LEU A 86 43.44 -26.18 -15.86
N GLN A 87 43.21 -26.70 -14.66
CA GLN A 87 42.74 -28.07 -14.44
C GLN A 87 41.30 -28.27 -14.94
N GLN A 88 40.40 -27.34 -14.62
CA GLN A 88 39.00 -27.38 -15.08
C GLN A 88 38.90 -27.37 -16.62
N LEU A 89 39.71 -26.54 -17.29
CA LEU A 89 39.77 -26.54 -18.76
C LEU A 89 40.24 -27.89 -19.33
N GLY A 90 41.20 -28.55 -18.68
CA GLY A 90 41.67 -29.89 -19.06
C GLY A 90 40.57 -30.95 -18.92
N ASP A 91 39.81 -30.89 -17.82
CA ASP A 91 38.70 -31.80 -17.58
C ASP A 91 37.57 -31.61 -18.59
N MET A 92 37.24 -30.36 -18.94
CA MET A 92 36.23 -30.04 -19.97
C MET A 92 36.66 -30.52 -21.36
N LYS A 93 37.95 -30.40 -21.71
CA LYS A 93 38.50 -30.96 -22.95
C LYS A 93 38.39 -32.49 -22.96
N ASN A 94 38.78 -33.15 -21.87
CA ASN A 94 38.71 -34.61 -21.74
C ASN A 94 37.26 -35.13 -21.78
N ALA A 95 36.31 -34.35 -21.25
CA ALA A 95 34.88 -34.63 -21.35
C ALA A 95 34.30 -34.38 -22.77
N GLY A 96 35.10 -33.87 -23.71
CA GLY A 96 34.65 -33.51 -25.06
C GLY A 96 33.75 -32.26 -25.10
N LEU A 97 33.74 -31.45 -24.04
CA LEU A 97 32.97 -30.20 -23.95
C LEU A 97 33.69 -29.03 -24.64
N LEU A 98 35.00 -29.15 -24.84
CA LEU A 98 35.84 -28.17 -25.53
C LEU A 98 36.61 -28.85 -26.66
N THR A 99 36.71 -28.16 -27.79
CA THR A 99 37.64 -28.54 -28.87
C THR A 99 39.08 -28.15 -28.53
N ASP A 100 40.06 -28.73 -29.23
CA ASP A 100 41.48 -28.41 -29.04
C ASP A 100 41.78 -26.91 -29.24
N ASP A 101 41.12 -26.29 -30.23
CA ASP A 101 41.29 -24.87 -30.54
C ASP A 101 40.73 -23.97 -29.43
N GLU A 102 39.56 -24.31 -28.88
CA GLU A 102 38.94 -23.57 -27.77
C GLU A 102 39.74 -23.69 -26.47
N PHE A 103 40.29 -24.88 -26.19
CA PHE A 103 41.17 -25.09 -25.05
C PHE A 103 42.45 -24.26 -25.14
N ALA A 104 43.09 -24.21 -26.32
CA ALA A 104 44.31 -23.42 -26.53
C ALA A 104 44.07 -21.91 -26.35
N ALA A 105 42.94 -21.40 -26.88
CA ALA A 105 42.55 -20.00 -26.73
C ALA A 105 42.28 -19.62 -25.27
N ALA A 106 41.56 -20.47 -24.52
CA ALA A 106 41.26 -20.23 -23.11
C ALA A 106 42.53 -20.25 -22.24
N LYS A 107 43.44 -21.20 -22.50
CA LYS A 107 44.73 -21.28 -21.81
C LYS A 107 45.62 -20.05 -22.10
N ALA A 108 45.67 -19.59 -23.35
CA ALA A 108 46.41 -18.38 -23.70
C ALA A 108 45.85 -17.15 -23.00
N LYS A 109 44.52 -17.03 -22.89
CA LYS A 109 43.85 -15.92 -22.18
C LYS A 109 44.12 -15.93 -20.68
N LEU A 110 44.31 -17.09 -20.08
CA LEU A 110 44.65 -17.23 -18.65
C LEU A 110 46.13 -16.95 -18.35
N LEU A 111 47.02 -17.09 -19.34
CA LEU A 111 48.47 -16.90 -19.17
C LEU A 111 49.00 -15.59 -19.74
N ALA A 112 48.15 -14.80 -20.42
CA ALA A 112 48.48 -13.49 -20.98
C ALA A 112 48.33 -12.38 -19.94
#